data_AF-X0M535-F1
#
_entry.id   AF-X0M535-F1
#
_cell.length_a   1.000
_cell.length_b   1.000
_cell.length_c   1.000
_cell.angle_alpha   90.00
_cell.angle_beta   90.00
_cell.angle_gamma   90.00
#
_symmetry.space_group_name_H-M   'P 1'
#
loop_
_entity.id
_entity.type
_entity.pdbx_description
1 polymer ?
#
loop_
_entity_poly.entity_id
_entity_poly.type
_entity_poly.pdbx_seq_one_letter_code
_entity_poly.pdbx_strand_id
1 'polypeptide(L)'
;MPASLDSSRPIMAPSNRNSVRFSTYSMAPSLSPTVGTTDSAHAEIRDIATGLDRMENKALSSQRVTLTDEKTDTMSKLALGAKLERALDRRMSGQDAVMRPRGQSLNEKLSEKE
;
A
#
# COMPACT_ATOMS: atom_id res chain seq x y z
N MET A 1 -25.68 -1.41 -22.92
CA MET A 1 -26.44 -1.81 -21.72
C MET A 1 -27.21 -0.60 -21.22
N PRO A 2 -28.54 -0.52 -21.36
CA PRO A 2 -29.31 0.59 -20.78
C PRO A 2 -29.38 0.43 -19.25
N ALA A 3 -29.02 1.48 -18.50
CA ALA A 3 -29.07 1.49 -17.04
C ALA A 3 -30.51 1.70 -16.55
N SER A 4 -30.95 0.83 -15.64
CA SER A 4 -32.33 0.71 -15.15
C SER A 4 -32.87 1.98 -14.46
N LEU A 5 -34.03 2.47 -14.91
CA LEU A 5 -34.78 3.60 -14.33
C LEU A 5 -35.62 3.22 -13.08
N ASP A 6 -35.40 2.05 -12.49
CA ASP A 6 -36.38 1.43 -11.59
C ASP A 6 -36.26 1.84 -10.10
N SER A 7 -35.46 2.86 -9.78
CA SER A 7 -35.36 3.39 -8.40
C SER A 7 -36.32 4.54 -8.14
N SER A 8 -37.59 4.39 -8.51
CA SER A 8 -38.68 5.28 -8.10
C SER A 8 -39.20 4.92 -6.70
N ARG A 9 -38.31 4.80 -5.71
CA ARG A 9 -38.73 4.64 -4.32
C ARG A 9 -38.78 6.03 -3.68
N PRO A 10 -39.96 6.52 -3.24
CA PRO A 10 -40.02 7.78 -2.51
C PRO A 10 -39.22 7.61 -1.21
N ILE A 11 -38.29 8.53 -0.94
CA ILE A 11 -37.64 8.62 0.37
C ILE A 11 -38.77 8.86 1.38
N MET A 12 -38.99 7.92 2.30
CA MET A 12 -39.98 7.99 3.39
C MET A 12 -39.64 9.14 4.35
N ALA A 13 -39.91 10.36 3.89
CA ALA A 13 -40.09 11.56 4.69
C ALA A 13 -41.32 12.26 4.10
N PRO A 14 -42.29 12.72 4.90
CA PRO A 14 -43.48 13.39 4.38
C PRO A 14 -43.07 14.69 3.69
N SER A 15 -42.86 14.61 2.38
CA SER A 15 -42.52 15.73 1.51
C SER A 15 -43.72 16.02 0.61
N ASN A 16 -44.34 17.19 0.80
CA ASN A 16 -45.42 17.72 -0.04
C ASN A 16 -44.98 18.13 -1.46
N ARG A 17 -43.87 17.58 -1.98
CA ARG A 17 -43.36 17.91 -3.31
C ARG A 17 -43.65 16.79 -4.29
N ASN A 18 -44.60 17.05 -5.21
CA ASN A 18 -45.01 16.17 -6.29
C ASN A 18 -43.99 16.11 -7.45
N SER A 19 -42.68 16.19 -7.19
CA SER A 19 -41.66 16.14 -8.25
C SER A 19 -40.85 14.85 -8.19
N VAL A 20 -41.01 14.02 -9.22
CA VAL A 20 -40.16 12.88 -9.51
C VAL A 20 -38.79 13.43 -9.95
N ARG A 21 -37.80 13.44 -9.06
CA ARG A 21 -36.42 13.75 -9.42
C ARG A 21 -35.75 12.47 -9.93
N PHE A 22 -35.46 12.42 -11.22
CA PHE A 22 -34.56 11.41 -11.78
C PHE A 22 -33.12 11.75 -11.37
N SER A 23 -32.47 10.84 -10.66
CA SER A 23 -31.06 10.97 -10.26
C SER A 23 -30.16 10.48 -11.40
N THR A 24 -29.54 11.41 -12.14
CA THR A 24 -28.48 11.08 -13.11
C THR A 24 -27.13 11.14 -12.40
N TYR A 25 -26.50 9.99 -12.19
CA TYR A 25 -25.09 9.94 -11.77
C TYR A 25 -24.21 10.24 -13.00
N SER A 26 -23.64 11.45 -13.06
CA SER A 26 -22.66 11.81 -14.10
C SER A 26 -21.27 11.31 -13.72
N MET A 27 -20.64 10.53 -14.60
CA MET A 27 -19.29 9.96 -14.43
C MET A 27 -18.18 10.84 -15.05
N ALA A 28 -18.50 12.07 -15.44
CA ALA A 28 -17.53 13.02 -15.98
C ALA A 28 -17.22 14.12 -14.95
N PRO A 29 -15.95 14.46 -14.67
CA PRO A 29 -15.62 15.60 -13.83
C PRO A 29 -16.14 16.87 -14.52
N SER A 30 -17.07 17.56 -13.88
CA SER A 30 -17.62 18.81 -14.40
C SER A 30 -16.62 19.94 -14.15
N LEU A 31 -15.98 20.42 -15.23
CA LEU A 31 -15.20 21.66 -15.24
C LEU A 31 -16.10 22.89 -15.47
N SER A 32 -17.32 22.88 -14.91
CA SER A 32 -18.16 24.07 -14.90
C SER A 32 -17.75 24.92 -13.70
N PRO A 33 -17.27 26.17 -13.88
CA PRO A 33 -17.07 27.07 -12.76
C PRO A 33 -18.44 27.54 -12.28
N THR A 34 -19.12 26.73 -11.46
CA THR A 34 -20.42 27.06 -10.86
C THR A 34 -20.28 27.93 -9.61
N VAL A 35 -19.29 28.83 -9.58
CA VAL A 35 -19.15 29.76 -8.46
C VAL A 35 -19.06 31.16 -9.01
N GLY A 36 -20.22 31.80 -9.15
CA GLY A 36 -20.29 33.25 -8.96
C GLY A 36 -19.95 33.50 -7.50
N THR A 37 -18.66 33.60 -7.19
CA THR A 37 -18.18 33.90 -5.85
C THR A 37 -18.60 35.31 -5.51
N THR A 38 -19.42 35.45 -4.47
CA THR A 38 -19.55 36.74 -3.79
C THR A 38 -18.22 37.05 -3.10
N ASP A 39 -17.91 38.32 -2.87
CA ASP A 39 -16.66 38.73 -2.19
C ASP A 39 -16.47 38.04 -0.82
N SER A 40 -17.59 37.71 -0.15
CA SER A 40 -17.64 36.88 1.07
C SER A 40 -17.06 35.47 0.87
N ALA A 41 -17.40 34.79 -0.22
CA ALA A 41 -16.89 33.45 -0.49
C ALA A 41 -15.37 33.45 -0.71
N HIS A 42 -14.81 34.53 -1.28
CA HIS A 42 -13.36 34.68 -1.41
C HIS A 42 -12.67 34.96 -0.08
N ALA A 43 -13.29 35.75 0.80
CA ALA A 43 -12.78 36.01 2.14
C ALA A 43 -12.70 34.71 2.97
N GLU A 44 -13.77 33.91 2.96
CA GLU A 44 -13.83 32.62 3.65
C GLU A 44 -12.75 31.65 3.15
N ILE A 45 -12.54 31.56 1.82
CA ILE A 45 -11.50 30.71 1.23
C ILE A 45 -10.10 31.15 1.69
N ARG A 46 -9.85 32.45 1.79
CA ARG A 46 -8.55 32.98 2.28
C ARG A 46 -8.35 32.66 3.76
N ASP A 47 -9.37 32.82 4.58
CA ASP A 47 -9.28 32.51 6.01
C ASP A 47 -9.02 31.01 6.24
N ILE A 48 -9.69 30.15 5.48
CA ILE A 48 -9.43 28.70 5.49
C ILE A 48 -8.00 28.39 5.06
N ALA A 49 -7.52 28.99 3.97
CA ALA A 49 -6.15 28.77 3.48
C ALA A 49 -5.09 29.21 4.49
N THR A 50 -5.27 30.37 5.14
CA THR A 50 -4.35 30.85 6.19
C THR A 50 -4.41 29.99 7.45
N GLY A 51 -5.59 29.48 7.82
CA GLY A 51 -5.75 28.54 8.92
C GLY A 51 -4.99 27.23 8.67
N LEU A 52 -5.10 26.69 7.44
CA LEU A 52 -4.39 25.47 7.05
C LEU A 52 -2.87 25.64 7.04
N ASP A 53 -2.33 26.75 6.51
CA ASP A 53 -0.88 27.02 6.52
C ASP A 53 -0.33 27.17 7.95
N ARG A 54 -1.12 27.70 8.88
CA ARG A 54 -0.75 27.74 10.32
C ARG A 54 -0.82 26.38 11.01
N MET A 55 -1.72 25.51 10.57
CA MET A 55 -1.84 24.14 11.07
C MET A 55 -0.77 23.22 10.48
N GLU A 56 -0.11 23.61 9.39
CA GLU A 56 0.98 22.85 8.80
C GLU A 56 2.18 22.79 9.75
N ASN A 57 2.52 21.58 10.21
CA ASN A 57 3.74 21.35 10.96
C ASN A 57 4.92 21.12 10.01
N LYS A 58 5.64 22.20 9.68
CA LYS A 58 6.79 22.22 8.78
C LYS A 58 7.98 21.39 9.28
N ALA A 59 8.05 21.11 10.58
CA ALA A 59 9.06 20.21 11.14
C ALA A 59 8.77 18.74 10.79
N LEU A 60 7.49 18.34 10.79
CA LEU A 60 7.09 16.97 10.42
C LEU A 60 7.22 16.70 8.92
N SER A 61 7.00 17.71 8.07
CA SER A 61 7.25 17.56 6.63
C SER A 61 8.73 17.33 6.34
N SER A 62 9.61 18.04 7.05
CA SER A 62 11.07 17.89 6.96
C SER A 62 11.58 16.55 7.52
N GLN A 63 10.84 15.93 8.45
CA GLN A 63 11.21 14.64 9.03
C GLN A 63 10.93 13.45 8.10
N ARG A 64 9.94 13.57 7.22
CA ARG A 64 9.61 12.52 6.25
C ARG A 64 10.61 12.54 5.11
N VAL A 65 11.63 11.70 5.22
CA VAL A 65 12.60 11.49 4.13
C VAL A 65 11.90 10.75 2.99
N THR A 66 11.56 11.48 1.92
CA THR A 66 11.23 10.87 0.63
C THR A 66 12.53 10.64 -0.13
N LEU A 67 12.91 9.38 -0.29
CA LEU A 67 14.11 9.02 -1.05
C LEU A 67 13.88 9.32 -2.54
N THR A 68 14.93 9.78 -3.21
CA THR A 68 14.95 9.84 -4.68
C THR A 68 14.96 8.43 -5.25
N ASP A 69 14.46 8.25 -6.47
CA ASP A 69 14.40 6.93 -7.12
C ASP A 69 15.76 6.22 -7.11
N GLU A 70 16.85 6.95 -7.43
CA GLU A 70 18.22 6.43 -7.35
C GLU A 70 18.61 5.91 -5.94
N LYS A 71 18.19 6.60 -4.88
CA LYS A 71 18.44 6.18 -3.50
C LYS A 71 17.62 4.94 -3.14
N THR A 72 16.41 4.81 -3.67
CA THR A 72 15.61 3.59 -3.48
C THR A 72 16.21 2.38 -4.19
N ASP A 73 16.75 2.56 -5.39
CA ASP A 73 17.40 1.51 -6.16
C ASP A 73 18.71 1.03 -5.50
N THR A 74 19.52 1.95 -5.00
CA THR A 74 20.76 1.62 -4.29
C THR A 74 20.46 0.86 -3.00
N MET A 75 19.47 1.29 -2.22
CA MET A 75 19.01 0.57 -1.03
C MET A 75 18.49 -0.83 -1.37
N SER A 76 17.74 -0.98 -2.47
CA SER A 76 17.23 -2.27 -2.94
C SER A 76 18.35 -3.23 -3.35
N LYS A 77 19.38 -2.73 -4.05
CA LYS A 77 20.58 -3.51 -4.42
C LYS A 77 21.35 -3.97 -3.19
N LEU A 78 21.57 -3.08 -2.22
CA LEU A 78 22.24 -3.42 -0.96
C LEU A 78 21.47 -4.48 -0.17
N ALA A 79 20.15 -4.33 -0.08
CA ALA A 79 19.30 -5.30 0.61
C ALA A 79 19.31 -6.67 -0.09
N LEU A 80 19.34 -6.70 -1.42
CA LEU A 80 19.44 -7.96 -2.18
C LEU A 80 20.79 -8.63 -1.94
N GLY A 81 21.90 -7.89 -2.01
CA GLY A 81 23.24 -8.39 -1.72
C GLY A 81 23.34 -9.01 -0.33
N ALA A 82 22.86 -8.31 0.69
CA ALA A 82 22.85 -8.81 2.07
C ALA A 82 21.97 -10.05 2.26
N LYS A 83 20.84 -10.15 1.54
CA LYS A 83 19.99 -11.36 1.55
C LYS A 83 20.69 -12.54 0.90
N LEU A 84 21.40 -12.31 -0.20
CA LEU A 84 22.17 -13.33 -0.90
C LEU A 84 23.29 -13.84 -0.01
N GLU A 85 24.08 -12.96 0.60
CA GLU A 85 25.16 -13.30 1.53
C GLU A 85 24.63 -14.14 2.69
N ARG A 86 23.56 -13.70 3.36
CA ARG A 86 22.91 -14.47 4.43
C ARG A 86 22.40 -15.84 3.97
N ALA A 87 21.88 -15.94 2.74
CA ALA A 87 21.42 -17.20 2.18
C ALA A 87 22.60 -18.15 1.88
N LEU A 88 23.70 -17.61 1.36
CA LEU A 88 24.94 -18.34 1.16
C LEU A 88 25.52 -18.82 2.49
N ASP A 89 25.61 -17.98 3.51
CA ASP A 89 26.12 -18.40 4.83
C ASP A 89 25.34 -19.58 5.40
N ARG A 90 24.00 -19.54 5.30
CA ARG A 90 23.13 -20.64 5.71
C ARG A 90 23.38 -21.92 4.91
N ARG A 91 23.65 -21.77 3.60
CA ARG A 91 23.94 -22.88 2.72
C ARG A 91 25.33 -23.44 3.04
N MET A 92 26.36 -22.60 3.08
CA MET A 92 27.76 -22.99 3.28
C MET A 92 28.04 -23.50 4.70
N SER A 93 27.21 -23.16 5.69
CA SER A 93 27.33 -23.71 7.04
C SER A 93 27.07 -25.22 7.08
N GLY A 94 28.08 -26.01 7.45
CA GLY A 94 27.99 -27.46 7.62
C GLY A 94 27.98 -28.28 6.32
N GLN A 95 28.21 -27.64 5.17
CA GLN A 95 28.40 -28.35 3.89
C GLN A 95 29.79 -28.94 3.72
N ASP A 96 30.78 -28.43 4.46
CA ASP A 96 32.13 -28.97 4.41
C ASP A 96 32.13 -30.43 4.88
N ALA A 97 32.77 -31.29 4.10
CA ALA A 97 32.88 -32.70 4.40
C ALA A 97 33.70 -32.90 5.69
N VAL A 98 33.03 -33.25 6.79
CA VAL A 98 33.70 -33.64 8.03
C VAL A 98 34.02 -35.12 7.96
N MET A 99 35.30 -35.45 7.77
CA MET A 99 35.78 -36.83 7.85
C MET A 99 35.56 -37.34 9.28
N ARG A 100 34.57 -38.23 9.45
CA ARG A 100 34.31 -38.91 10.72
C ARG A 100 35.02 -40.27 10.72
N PRO A 101 35.66 -40.66 11.83
CA PRO A 101 36.19 -42.01 11.96
C PRO A 101 35.05 -43.01 11.74
N ARG A 102 35.26 -44.02 10.89
CA ARG A 102 34.26 -45.06 10.65
C ARG A 102 34.00 -45.77 11.99
N GLY A 103 32.74 -45.82 12.42
CA GLY A 103 32.35 -46.61 13.59
C GLY A 103 32.74 -48.07 13.38
N GLN A 104 33.11 -48.77 14.45
CA GLN A 104 33.41 -50.21 14.42
C GLN A 104 32.29 -50.93 13.65
N SER A 105 32.66 -51.59 12.55
CA SER A 105 31.74 -52.38 11.74
C SER A 105 31.00 -53.34 12.66
N LEU A 106 29.67 -53.32 12.62
CA LEU A 106 28.86 -54.31 13.32
C LEU A 106 29.18 -55.69 12.74
N ASN A 107 30.06 -56.37 13.47
CA ASN A 107 30.28 -57.81 13.57
C ASN A 107 30.18 -58.61 12.26
N GLU A 108 31.33 -59.03 11.76
CA GLU A 108 31.52 -60.29 11.05
C GLU A 108 30.93 -61.45 11.88
N LYS A 109 29.63 -61.74 11.78
CA LYS A 109 29.07 -63.04 12.20
C LYS A 109 27.89 -63.39 11.29
N LEU A 110 27.90 -64.63 10.78
CA LEU A 110 27.05 -65.30 9.78
C LEU A 110 27.84 -65.48 8.46
N SER A 111 28.49 -66.59 8.14
CA SER A 111 28.31 -67.99 8.54
C SER A 111 29.57 -68.80 8.21
N GLU A 112 30.26 -69.34 9.21
CA GLU A 112 31.09 -70.53 9.08
C GLU A 112 30.62 -71.52 10.16
N LYS A 113 30.55 -72.80 9.79
CA LYS A 113 29.88 -73.96 10.43
C LYS A 113 28.40 -74.05 10.04
N GLU A 114 27.91 -75.10 9.38
CA GLU A 114 28.35 -76.51 9.27
C GLU A 114 27.81 -77.09 7.94
#